data_AF-A0A7S4C2C2-F1
#
_entry.id   AF-A0A7S4C2C2-F1
#
_cell.length_a   1.000
_cell.length_b   1.000
_cell.length_c   1.000
_cell.angle_alpha   90.00
_cell.angle_beta   90.00
_cell.angle_gamma   90.00
#
_symmetry.space_group_name_H-M   'P 1'
#
loop_
_entity.id
_entity.type
_entity.pdbx_description
1 polymer ?
#
loop_
_entity_poly.entity_id
_entity_poly.type
_entity_poly.pdbx_seq_one_letter_code
_entity_poly.pdbx_strand_id
1 'polypeptide(L)'
;MTGELGKPFEVIFISSDKDQASFDEYYSEHPWLALPFEDRDKKNALSKKFKVQGIPTLIVLDPKTGEVITKDGRSAVMEDETGEAFPWKPPTIWEALGEDFLSKDDEVSIDEIKGPGKVIGLYFSAHWCPPCKAFTPQL
;
A
#
# COMPACT_ATOMS: atom_id res chain seq x y z
N MET A 1 -7.42 21.76 -0.78
CA MET A 1 -6.06 21.43 -1.25
C MET A 1 -6.15 20.46 -2.43
N THR A 2 -6.35 20.99 -3.63
CA THR A 2 -5.96 20.32 -4.89
C THR A 2 -4.46 20.50 -5.06
N GLY A 3 -3.67 19.43 -5.16
CA GLY A 3 -2.39 19.48 -5.86
C GLY A 3 -1.34 20.52 -5.43
N GLU A 4 -1.13 20.78 -4.14
CA GLU A 4 0.01 21.63 -3.69
C GLU A 4 1.40 21.02 -4.00
N LEU A 5 1.44 19.81 -4.55
CA LEU A 5 2.66 19.18 -5.08
C LEU A 5 2.98 19.55 -6.54
N GLY A 6 2.13 20.32 -7.23
CA GLY A 6 2.34 20.65 -8.65
C GLY A 6 2.35 19.44 -9.60
N LYS A 7 2.04 18.24 -9.09
CA LYS A 7 1.96 16.99 -9.84
C LYS A 7 0.51 16.77 -10.30
N PRO A 8 0.26 16.36 -11.56
CA PRO A 8 -1.10 16.10 -12.06
C PRO A 8 -1.66 14.85 -11.40
N PHE A 9 -2.37 15.04 -10.29
CA PHE A 9 -3.01 13.98 -9.51
C PHE A 9 -4.46 14.36 -9.25
N GLU A 10 -5.35 13.39 -9.43
CA GLU A 10 -6.80 13.54 -9.24
C GLU A 10 -7.25 12.64 -8.09
N VAL A 11 -8.11 13.17 -7.22
CA VAL A 11 -8.67 12.40 -6.10
C VAL A 11 -10.13 12.08 -6.42
N ILE A 12 -10.48 10.80 -6.31
CA ILE A 12 -11.88 10.36 -6.35
C ILE A 12 -12.27 9.94 -4.93
N PHE A 13 -13.07 10.76 -4.28
CA PHE A 13 -13.58 10.50 -2.94
C PHE A 13 -14.60 9.35 -2.97
N ILE A 14 -14.29 8.29 -2.23
CA ILE A 14 -15.18 7.13 -2.04
C ILE A 14 -15.68 7.15 -0.60
N SER A 15 -16.80 7.86 -0.39
CA SER A 15 -17.32 8.10 0.94
C SER A 15 -17.73 6.82 1.68
N SER A 16 -17.47 6.83 2.99
CA SER A 16 -18.01 5.85 3.94
C SER A 16 -19.04 6.48 4.89
N ASP A 17 -19.52 7.69 4.58
CA ASP A 17 -20.59 8.35 5.33
C ASP A 17 -21.86 7.51 5.34
N LYS A 18 -22.68 7.77 6.36
CA LYS A 18 -23.90 7.02 6.65
C LYS A 18 -25.12 7.57 5.92
N ASP A 19 -25.09 8.83 5.49
CA ASP A 19 -26.18 9.51 4.79
C ASP A 19 -25.66 10.58 3.80
N GLN A 20 -26.55 11.00 2.90
CA GLN A 20 -26.26 11.96 1.84
C GLN A 20 -25.88 13.34 2.39
N ALA A 21 -26.50 13.78 3.48
CA ALA A 21 -26.25 15.11 4.04
C ALA A 21 -24.81 15.22 4.58
N SER A 22 -24.36 14.21 5.33
CA SER A 22 -22.99 14.12 5.83
C SER A 22 -21.98 14.07 4.68
N PHE A 23 -22.31 13.33 3.61
CA PHE A 23 -21.49 13.28 2.40
C PHE A 23 -21.37 14.65 1.73
N ASP A 24 -22.50 15.35 1.52
CA ASP A 24 -22.53 16.64 0.83
C ASP A 24 -21.74 17.70 1.61
N GLU A 25 -21.89 17.73 2.94
CA GLU A 25 -21.16 18.63 3.83
C GLU A 25 -19.66 18.39 3.71
N TYR A 26 -19.18 17.16 3.94
CA TYR A 26 -17.76 16.85 3.92
C TYR A 26 -17.13 16.98 2.52
N TYR A 27 -17.85 16.57 1.47
CA TYR A 27 -17.38 16.71 0.09
C TYR A 27 -17.21 18.18 -0.31
N SER A 28 -18.08 19.08 0.17
CA SER A 28 -18.01 20.50 -0.15
C SER A 28 -16.75 21.21 0.36
N GLU A 29 -16.09 20.64 1.38
CA GLU A 29 -14.83 21.15 1.93
C GLU A 29 -13.61 20.86 1.04
N HIS A 30 -13.77 19.99 0.03
CA HIS A 30 -12.68 19.47 -0.77
C HIS A 30 -12.96 19.60 -2.28
N PRO A 31 -11.95 19.96 -3.08
CA PRO A 31 -12.13 20.19 -4.52
C PRO A 31 -12.03 18.90 -5.36
N TRP A 32 -12.25 17.74 -4.76
CA TRP A 32 -12.02 16.43 -5.37
C TRP A 32 -13.20 16.02 -6.27
N LEU A 33 -13.01 14.98 -7.08
CA LEU A 33 -14.14 14.21 -7.63
C LEU A 33 -14.72 13.31 -6.54
N ALA A 34 -15.94 12.82 -6.72
CA ALA A 34 -16.52 11.80 -5.84
C ALA A 34 -17.28 10.73 -6.63
N LEU A 35 -17.29 9.51 -6.07
CA LEU A 35 -18.30 8.53 -6.45
C LEU A 35 -19.65 9.01 -5.90
N PRO A 36 -20.73 9.04 -6.71
CA PRO A 36 -22.06 9.40 -6.22
C PRO A 36 -22.43 8.56 -4.99
N PHE A 37 -22.91 9.23 -3.94
CA PHE A 37 -23.19 8.58 -2.66
C PHE A 37 -24.22 7.44 -2.78
N GLU A 38 -25.17 7.56 -3.70
CA GLU A 38 -26.18 6.53 -3.99
C GLU A 38 -25.60 5.21 -4.53
N ASP A 39 -24.40 5.24 -5.13
CA ASP A 39 -23.78 4.07 -5.76
C ASP A 39 -23.04 3.18 -4.73
N ARG A 40 -23.78 2.75 -3.71
CA ARG A 40 -23.27 1.97 -2.58
C ARG A 40 -22.75 0.61 -3.00
N ASP A 41 -23.32 0.00 -4.03
CA ASP A 41 -22.87 -1.29 -4.57
C ASP A 41 -21.48 -1.17 -5.19
N LYS A 42 -21.24 -0.14 -6.00
CA LYS A 42 -19.91 0.11 -6.57
C LYS A 42 -18.90 0.44 -5.47
N LYS A 43 -19.28 1.25 -4.46
CA LYS A 43 -18.45 1.51 -3.29
C LYS A 43 -18.03 0.21 -2.59
N ASN A 44 -18.99 -0.66 -2.31
CA ASN A 44 -18.74 -1.94 -1.62
C ASN A 44 -17.87 -2.88 -2.47
N ALA A 45 -18.09 -2.93 -3.78
CA ALA A 45 -17.27 -3.70 -4.71
C ALA A 45 -15.82 -3.23 -4.72
N LEU A 46 -15.58 -1.91 -4.72
CA LEU A 46 -14.24 -1.33 -4.63
C LEU A 46 -13.57 -1.63 -3.29
N SER A 47 -14.27 -1.44 -2.17
CA SER A 47 -13.75 -1.79 -0.84
C SER A 47 -13.34 -3.27 -0.76
N LYS A 48 -14.14 -4.18 -1.31
CA LYS A 48 -13.82 -5.61 -1.37
C LYS A 48 -12.64 -5.91 -2.29
N LYS A 49 -12.63 -5.36 -3.51
CA LYS A 49 -11.57 -5.55 -4.51
C LYS A 49 -10.20 -5.17 -3.92
N PHE A 50 -10.15 -4.05 -3.22
CA PHE A 50 -8.90 -3.55 -2.66
C PHE A 50 -8.59 -4.06 -1.26
N LYS A 51 -9.52 -4.77 -0.62
CA LYS A 51 -9.44 -5.26 0.77
C LYS A 51 -9.28 -4.11 1.78
N VAL A 52 -10.08 -3.04 1.60
CA VAL A 52 -10.10 -1.92 2.53
C VAL A 52 -10.70 -2.38 3.87
N GLN A 53 -9.91 -2.30 4.94
CA GLN A 53 -10.31 -2.75 6.29
C GLN A 53 -10.56 -1.60 7.27
N GLY A 54 -10.15 -0.37 6.93
CA GLY A 54 -10.31 0.81 7.77
C GLY A 54 -10.20 2.10 6.97
N ILE A 55 -10.59 3.22 7.58
CA ILE A 55 -10.47 4.57 7.01
C ILE A 55 -9.57 5.44 7.92
N PRO A 56 -8.84 6.43 7.37
CA PRO A 56 -8.69 6.71 5.94
C PRO A 56 -7.81 5.67 5.23
N THR A 57 -8.13 5.38 3.96
CA THR A 57 -7.32 4.55 3.04
C THR A 57 -7.19 5.31 1.72
N LEU A 58 -5.97 5.43 1.21
CA LEU A 58 -5.68 6.03 -0.10
C LEU A 58 -4.94 5.01 -0.96
N ILE A 59 -5.52 4.70 -2.11
CA ILE A 59 -4.96 3.79 -3.11
C ILE A 59 -4.56 4.62 -4.31
N VAL A 60 -3.31 4.47 -4.73
CA VAL A 60 -2.77 5.17 -5.90
C VAL A 60 -2.76 4.20 -7.07
N LEU A 61 -3.33 4.64 -8.19
CA LEU A 61 -3.47 3.85 -9.41
C LEU A 61 -2.68 4.52 -10.54
N ASP A 62 -2.16 3.71 -11.45
CA ASP A 62 -1.61 4.22 -12.71
C ASP A 62 -2.78 4.66 -13.61
N PRO A 63 -2.79 5.92 -14.10
CA PRO A 63 -3.92 6.44 -14.88
C PRO A 63 -4.03 5.83 -16.29
N LYS A 64 -2.96 5.22 -16.82
CA LYS A 64 -2.95 4.59 -18.15
C LYS A 64 -3.42 3.14 -18.08
N THR A 65 -2.97 2.38 -17.08
CA THR A 65 -3.25 0.94 -16.98
C THR A 65 -4.36 0.61 -16.00
N GLY A 66 -4.65 1.49 -15.04
CA GLY A 66 -5.57 1.23 -13.93
C GLY A 66 -5.00 0.25 -12.88
N GLU A 67 -3.72 -0.11 -12.99
CA GLU A 67 -3.04 -0.98 -12.02
C GLU A 67 -2.75 -0.23 -10.72
N VAL A 68 -2.65 -1.00 -9.63
CA VAL A 68 -2.31 -0.44 -8.31
C VAL A 68 -0.82 -0.12 -8.27
N ILE A 69 -0.50 1.16 -8.05
CA ILE A 69 0.87 1.60 -7.73
C ILE A 69 1.15 1.32 -6.25
N THR A 70 0.28 1.79 -5.34
CA THR A 70 0.38 1.51 -3.90
C THR A 70 -0.99 1.49 -3.23
N LYS A 71 -1.12 0.69 -2.17
CA LYS A 71 -2.28 0.71 -1.26
C LYS A 71 -2.01 1.47 0.03
N ASP A 72 -0.76 1.86 0.27
CA ASP A 72 -0.29 2.52 1.48
C ASP A 72 -0.16 4.04 1.30
N GLY A 73 -0.89 4.61 0.32
CA GLY A 73 -0.80 6.02 -0.03
C GLY A 73 -1.11 6.95 1.15
N ARG A 74 -1.93 6.51 2.12
CA ARG A 74 -2.22 7.28 3.34
C ARG A 74 -0.96 7.47 4.19
N SER A 75 -0.22 6.39 4.44
CA SER A 75 1.04 6.48 5.20
C SER A 75 2.07 7.27 4.42
N ALA A 76 2.17 7.04 3.11
CA ALA A 76 3.13 7.74 2.26
C ALA A 76 2.92 9.27 2.25
N VAL A 77 1.67 9.75 2.17
CA VAL A 77 1.36 11.19 2.30
C VAL A 77 1.78 11.77 3.65
N MET A 78 1.65 10.99 4.73
CA MET A 78 2.03 11.42 6.08
C MET A 78 3.56 11.44 6.28
N GLU A 79 4.30 10.61 5.55
CA GLU A 79 5.76 10.46 5.66
C GLU A 79 6.52 11.37 4.68
N ASP A 80 5.91 11.70 3.54
CA ASP A 80 6.50 12.50 2.46
C ASP A 80 5.69 13.79 2.25
N GLU A 81 5.82 14.74 3.18
CA GLU A 81 5.11 16.03 3.17
C GLU A 81 5.38 16.83 1.88
N THR A 82 6.59 16.71 1.32
CA THR A 82 7.00 17.40 0.09
C THR A 82 6.62 16.65 -1.19
N GLY A 83 6.10 15.43 -1.07
CA GLY A 83 5.69 14.59 -2.18
C GLY A 83 6.83 14.21 -3.12
N GLU A 84 8.08 14.24 -2.68
CA GLU A 84 9.25 13.94 -3.51
C GLU A 84 9.21 12.50 -4.03
N ALA A 85 8.75 11.56 -3.20
CA ALA A 85 8.64 10.15 -3.52
C ALA A 85 7.35 9.79 -4.29
N PHE A 86 6.43 10.73 -4.51
CA PHE A 86 5.22 10.48 -5.32
C PHE A 86 5.58 9.92 -6.71
N PRO A 87 4.94 8.83 -7.19
CA PRO A 87 3.65 8.28 -6.75
C PRO A 87 3.71 7.21 -5.63
N TRP A 88 4.78 7.21 -4.84
CA TRP A 88 4.99 6.29 -3.71
C TRP A 88 4.92 4.83 -4.13
N LYS A 89 5.54 4.53 -5.27
CA LYS A 89 5.71 3.16 -5.73
C LYS A 89 6.54 2.41 -4.66
N PRO A 90 6.02 1.31 -4.10
CA PRO A 90 6.78 0.54 -3.13
C PRO A 90 8.08 0.04 -3.76
N PRO A 91 9.18 -0.02 -3.00
CA PRO A 91 10.39 -0.67 -3.47
C PRO A 91 10.08 -2.11 -3.86
N THR A 92 10.78 -2.61 -4.87
CA THR A 92 10.85 -4.04 -5.14
C THR A 92 11.41 -4.76 -3.91
N ILE A 93 11.13 -6.06 -3.80
CA ILE A 93 11.65 -6.84 -2.67
C ILE A 93 13.18 -6.81 -2.59
N TRP A 94 13.86 -6.66 -3.73
CA TRP A 94 15.32 -6.58 -3.78
C TRP A 94 15.86 -5.26 -3.26
N GLU A 95 15.21 -4.15 -3.61
CA GLU A 95 15.54 -2.84 -3.04
C GLU A 95 15.26 -2.81 -1.53
N ALA A 96 14.20 -3.47 -1.09
CA ALA A 96 13.82 -3.53 0.33
C ALA A 96 14.75 -4.43 1.16
N LEU A 97 15.24 -5.54 0.61
CA LEU A 97 16.13 -6.46 1.32
C LEU A 97 17.59 -5.96 1.40
N GLY A 98 18.01 -5.07 0.50
CA GLY A 98 19.39 -4.59 0.42
C GLY A 98 20.33 -5.60 -0.25
N GLU A 99 21.64 -5.41 -0.07
CA GLU A 99 22.66 -6.17 -0.81
C GLU A 99 23.29 -7.31 -0.01
N ASP A 100 23.31 -7.22 1.32
CA ASP A 100 24.07 -8.14 2.17
C ASP A 100 23.19 -8.90 3.18
N PHE A 101 23.46 -10.20 3.30
CA PHE A 101 22.77 -11.12 4.20
C PHE A 101 23.76 -11.86 5.09
N LEU A 102 23.29 -12.37 6.23
CA LEU A 102 24.13 -13.16 7.14
C LEU A 102 23.88 -14.66 6.96
N SER A 103 24.96 -15.43 6.83
CA SER A 103 24.97 -16.87 7.08
C SER A 103 25.54 -17.16 8.47
N LYS A 104 25.75 -18.44 8.82
CA LYS A 104 26.37 -18.81 10.11
C LYS A 104 27.84 -18.40 10.19
N ASP A 105 28.53 -18.43 9.06
CA ASP A 105 29.97 -18.35 9.00
C ASP A 105 30.44 -17.05 8.31
N ASP A 106 29.67 -16.54 7.34
CA ASP A 106 30.05 -15.39 6.51
C ASP A 106 28.85 -14.49 6.12
N GLU A 107 29.16 -13.33 5.56
CA GLU A 107 28.23 -12.46 4.83
C GLU A 107 28.02 -12.98 3.40
N VAL A 108 26.77 -12.92 2.92
CA VAL A 108 26.33 -13.47 1.63
C VAL A 108 25.69 -12.36 0.83
N SER A 109 26.12 -12.19 -0.42
CA SER A 109 25.61 -11.14 -1.30
C SER A 109 24.24 -11.49 -1.92
N ILE A 110 23.48 -10.47 -2.31
CA ILE A 110 22.18 -10.63 -2.95
C ILE A 110 22.26 -11.38 -4.30
N ASP A 111 23.38 -11.31 -5.00
CA ASP A 111 23.56 -11.96 -6.29
C ASP A 111 23.67 -13.48 -6.16
N GLU A 112 24.21 -13.97 -5.03
CA GLU A 112 24.27 -15.39 -4.74
C GLU A 112 22.89 -15.99 -4.45
N ILE A 113 21.96 -15.21 -3.90
CA ILE A 113 20.60 -15.66 -3.61
C ILE A 113 19.65 -15.54 -4.80
N LYS A 114 19.89 -14.58 -5.72
CA LYS A 114 19.08 -14.32 -6.94
C LYS A 114 19.25 -15.35 -8.06
N GLY A 115 20.01 -16.43 -7.82
CA GLY A 115 20.36 -17.42 -8.84
C GLY A 115 19.17 -18.21 -9.43
N PRO A 116 19.25 -18.64 -10.70
CA PRO A 116 18.20 -19.41 -11.36
C PRO A 116 17.92 -20.74 -10.64
N GLY A 117 16.66 -21.14 -10.59
CA GLY A 117 16.22 -22.39 -9.96
C GLY A 117 16.05 -22.35 -8.44
N LYS A 118 16.34 -21.21 -7.79
CA LYS A 118 16.05 -21.00 -6.36
C LYS A 118 14.65 -20.41 -6.17
N VAL A 119 13.95 -20.86 -5.14
CA VAL A 119 12.73 -20.23 -4.62
C VAL A 119 13.05 -19.64 -3.26
N ILE A 120 12.73 -18.37 -3.06
CA ILE A 120 13.06 -17.64 -1.83
C ILE A 120 11.80 -17.53 -0.96
N GLY A 121 11.93 -17.91 0.30
CA GLY A 121 10.90 -17.72 1.33
C GLY A 121 11.35 -16.69 2.35
N LEU A 122 10.49 -15.73 2.69
CA LEU A 122 10.71 -14.78 3.78
C LEU A 122 10.00 -15.30 5.03
N TYR A 123 10.75 -15.67 6.06
CA TYR A 123 10.20 -16.21 7.30
C TYR A 123 10.31 -15.20 8.45
N PHE A 124 9.20 -14.55 8.76
CA PHE A 124 9.09 -13.64 9.90
C PHE A 124 8.77 -14.44 11.17
N SER A 125 9.74 -14.50 12.07
CA SER A 125 9.72 -15.37 13.24
C SER A 125 10.47 -14.72 14.39
N ALA A 126 10.14 -15.13 15.60
CA ALA A 126 10.91 -14.77 16.76
C ALA A 126 11.03 -15.97 17.70
N HIS A 127 12.20 -16.11 18.35
CA HIS A 127 12.42 -17.21 19.29
C HIS A 127 11.36 -17.21 20.41
N TRP A 128 10.83 -16.07 20.83
CA TRP A 128 9.85 -16.01 21.91
C TRP A 128 8.42 -16.39 21.50
N CYS A 129 8.10 -16.49 20.20
CA CYS A 129 6.76 -16.76 19.68
C CYS A 129 6.43 -18.28 19.75
N PRO A 130 5.49 -18.73 20.60
CA PRO A 130 5.21 -20.15 20.76
C PRO A 130 4.73 -20.87 19.48
N PRO A 131 3.81 -20.30 18.67
CA PRO A 131 3.47 -20.89 17.37
C PRO A 131 4.68 -21.01 16.44
N CYS A 132 5.58 -20.02 16.47
CA CYS A 132 6.81 -20.03 15.67
C CYS A 132 7.77 -21.14 16.10
N LYS A 133 7.94 -21.39 17.41
CA LYS A 133 8.76 -22.51 17.92
C LYS A 133 8.27 -23.87 17.43
N ALA A 134 6.95 -24.06 17.34
CA ALA A 134 6.36 -25.30 16.84
C ALA A 134 6.55 -25.48 15.33
N PHE A 135 6.53 -24.39 14.57
CA PHE A 135 6.64 -24.41 13.12
C PHE A 135 8.08 -24.47 12.59
N THR A 136 9.04 -23.74 13.21
CA THR A 136 10.43 -23.64 12.73
C THR A 136 11.09 -24.99 12.41
N PRO A 137 10.91 -26.08 13.19
CA PRO A 137 11.50 -27.38 12.86
C PRO A 137 10.93 -28.09 11.61
N GLN A 138 9.88 -27.55 10.99
CA GLN A 138 9.24 -28.12 9.80
C GLN A 138 9.73 -27.50 8.48
N LEU A 139 10.56 -26.44 8.55
CA LEU A 139 11.21 -25.80 7.40
C LEU A 139 12.50 -26.54 7.04
#